data_AF-G1TIA8-F1
#
_entry.id   AF-G1TIA8-F1
#
_cell.length_a   1.000
_cell.length_b   1.000
_cell.length_c   1.000
_cell.angle_alpha   90.00
_cell.angle_beta   90.00
_cell.angle_gamma   90.00
#
_symmetry.space_group_name_H-M   'P 1'
#
loop_
_entity.id
_entity.type
_entity.pdbx_description
1 polymer ?
#
loop_
_entity_poly.entity_id
_entity_poly.type
_entity_poly.pdbx_seq_one_letter_code
_entity_poly.pdbx_strand_id
1 'polypeptide(L)'
;MSAAAWPAIPLLGTRASDKKPKGRDHFLNDVQLERGTVNAGENMTQLNASQSCSFEDVDQLMYTLQLAVHIPTFLLGLLLNVLAIRGFSSFLKRRWPDYKATSIYMINLAIFDLLLVLSLPFKMVLSQVRPPVPAFCTLVECLYFVSMYGSVFTICFISLDRYLAIRYPFLVSHLRSPGKIFGICCTIWGLVWAGSIPIYSFHGEVEKYTCFHNMSDGTWSAKVFFPLEVFGFLLPLAVMGFCSSCSIHLLRRRRDYTQDWVQQRACIRSIAASLAVFVVSFLPVHLAFFLQFLVRNGFIVQCRARQNISLFLQLALCFSNVNCCLDVFCYYSVIKEFRMDVSARRPSRVQLDTVTTRG
;
A
#
# COMPACT_ATOMS: atom_id res chain seq x y z
N MET A 1 -16.46 54.86 8.89
CA MET A 1 -15.17 54.89 9.63
C MET A 1 -14.33 53.73 9.11
N SER A 2 -13.26 54.08 8.39
CA SER A 2 -12.08 53.32 7.90
C SER A 2 -12.23 51.83 7.57
N ALA A 3 -12.15 51.31 6.34
CA ALA A 3 -11.30 51.56 5.16
C ALA A 3 -9.78 51.30 5.39
N ALA A 4 -9.30 50.16 4.88
CA ALA A 4 -7.92 49.87 4.45
C ALA A 4 -8.01 48.64 3.51
N ALA A 5 -8.14 48.75 2.19
CA ALA A 5 -7.22 49.29 1.18
C ALA A 5 -5.86 48.56 1.16
N TRP A 6 -5.74 47.57 0.27
CA TRP A 6 -4.45 47.05 -0.22
C TRP A 6 -4.31 47.45 -1.69
N PRO A 7 -3.16 47.99 -2.13
CA PRO A 7 -3.03 48.64 -3.44
C PRO A 7 -2.69 47.66 -4.57
N ALA A 8 -3.08 48.08 -5.77
CA ALA A 8 -2.79 47.44 -7.05
C ALA A 8 -1.64 48.16 -7.79
N ILE A 9 -0.68 47.37 -8.30
CA ILE A 9 0.07 47.46 -9.59
C ILE A 9 1.01 48.69 -9.80
N PRO A 10 2.24 48.50 -10.35
CA PRO A 10 2.44 48.66 -11.80
C PRO A 10 3.30 47.58 -12.48
N LEU A 11 2.85 47.19 -13.68
CA LEU A 11 3.66 46.62 -14.76
C LEU A 11 4.54 47.72 -15.36
N LEU A 12 5.84 47.47 -15.59
CA LEU A 12 6.62 48.10 -16.66
C LEU A 12 7.89 47.29 -16.93
N GLY A 13 8.12 47.01 -18.22
CA GLY A 13 9.14 46.09 -18.72
C GLY A 13 10.47 46.72 -19.15
N THR A 14 11.31 45.85 -19.72
CA THR A 14 12.61 46.06 -20.40
C THR A 14 13.76 46.43 -19.45
N ARG A 15 14.95 45.79 -19.44
CA ARG A 15 15.92 45.57 -20.51
C ARG A 15 17.05 44.64 -20.02
N ALA A 16 17.79 44.05 -20.96
CA ALA A 16 18.91 43.11 -20.77
C ALA A 16 20.11 43.62 -19.94
N SER A 17 20.78 42.70 -19.24
CA SER A 17 22.25 42.71 -19.08
C SER A 17 22.79 41.36 -18.59
N ASP A 18 23.49 40.74 -19.53
CA ASP A 18 24.62 39.83 -19.41
C ASP A 18 25.42 39.96 -18.09
N LYS A 19 25.68 38.83 -17.41
CA LYS A 19 26.78 38.70 -16.45
C LYS A 19 27.12 37.23 -16.13
N LYS A 20 28.15 36.76 -16.84
CA LYS A 20 29.05 35.63 -16.53
C LYS A 20 29.70 35.75 -15.14
N PRO A 21 30.10 34.62 -14.52
CA PRO A 21 31.42 34.53 -13.90
C PRO A 21 32.13 33.21 -14.31
N LYS A 22 33.30 33.23 -14.99
CA LYS A 22 34.67 33.18 -14.42
C LYS A 22 34.73 32.30 -13.15
N GLY A 23 35.27 31.09 -13.12
CA GLY A 23 36.53 30.62 -13.71
C GLY A 23 37.68 30.83 -12.72
N ARG A 24 38.11 29.78 -12.03
CA ARG A 24 39.46 29.66 -11.45
C ARG A 24 39.85 28.18 -11.29
N ASP A 25 40.96 27.88 -11.92
CA ASP A 25 41.56 26.57 -12.15
C ASP A 25 42.46 26.08 -11.00
N HIS A 26 42.95 24.85 -11.21
CA HIS A 26 44.26 24.28 -10.87
C HIS A 26 44.41 23.44 -9.59
N PHE A 27 44.64 22.13 -9.79
CA PHE A 27 45.90 21.42 -9.49
C PHE A 27 45.80 19.98 -10.06
N LEU A 28 46.32 19.69 -11.25
CA LEU A 28 47.66 19.11 -11.58
C LEU A 28 47.97 17.74 -10.94
N ASN A 29 48.07 16.71 -11.78
CA ASN A 29 49.34 15.99 -11.98
C ASN A 29 49.34 15.22 -13.31
N ASP A 30 50.28 15.62 -14.18
CA ASP A 30 50.76 14.91 -15.37
C ASP A 30 51.70 13.76 -14.98
N VAL A 31 51.69 12.68 -15.77
CA VAL A 31 52.93 11.97 -16.15
C VAL A 31 52.79 11.55 -17.62
N GLN A 32 53.80 11.93 -18.40
CA GLN A 32 53.93 11.78 -19.85
C GLN A 32 54.92 10.65 -20.19
N LEU A 33 54.81 10.16 -21.44
CA LEU A 33 55.83 9.48 -22.27
C LEU A 33 56.02 7.95 -22.10
N GLU A 34 55.68 7.19 -23.16
CA GLU A 34 56.69 6.62 -24.06
C GLU A 34 56.08 6.31 -25.44
N ARG A 35 56.91 6.53 -26.47
CA ARG A 35 56.62 6.37 -27.90
C ARG A 35 57.28 5.07 -28.34
N GLY A 36 56.50 4.03 -28.63
CA GLY A 36 56.98 2.75 -29.16
C GLY A 36 56.16 2.30 -30.36
N THR A 37 56.75 2.39 -31.56
CA THR A 37 56.23 1.79 -32.79
C THR A 37 56.57 0.30 -32.84
N VAL A 38 55.57 -0.58 -32.82
CA VAL A 38 55.68 -1.97 -33.29
C VAL A 38 54.39 -2.34 -34.03
N ASN A 39 54.53 -2.66 -35.32
CA ASN A 39 53.50 -3.29 -36.13
C ASN A 39 53.53 -4.80 -35.88
N ALA A 40 52.38 -5.43 -35.60
CA ALA A 40 51.96 -6.75 -36.09
C ALA A 40 50.59 -7.06 -35.47
N GLY A 41 49.65 -7.49 -36.31
CA GLY A 41 48.23 -7.56 -35.97
C GLY A 41 47.89 -8.63 -34.94
N GLU A 42 46.88 -8.33 -34.13
CA GLU A 42 45.96 -9.29 -33.53
C GLU A 42 44.63 -8.58 -33.27
N ASN A 43 43.55 -9.17 -33.80
CA ASN A 43 42.18 -8.72 -33.61
C ASN A 43 41.83 -8.80 -32.12
N MET A 44 41.67 -7.65 -31.47
CA MET A 44 40.95 -7.55 -30.22
C MET A 44 39.88 -6.48 -30.39
N THR A 45 38.72 -6.94 -30.86
CA THR A 45 37.46 -6.21 -30.82
C THR A 45 37.23 -5.72 -29.40
N GLN A 46 37.58 -4.46 -29.14
CA GLN A 46 37.10 -3.75 -27.97
C GLN A 46 35.58 -3.79 -27.99
N LEU A 47 35.01 -4.51 -27.02
CA LEU A 47 33.60 -4.53 -26.69
C LEU A 47 33.21 -3.17 -26.09
N ASN A 48 33.24 -2.11 -26.90
CA ASN A 48 32.51 -0.88 -26.61
C ASN A 48 31.05 -1.09 -27.02
N ALA A 49 30.35 -1.94 -26.27
CA ALA A 49 28.91 -1.96 -26.29
C ALA A 49 28.42 -0.91 -25.29
N SER A 50 28.20 0.32 -25.75
CA SER A 50 27.14 1.17 -25.20
C SER A 50 25.81 0.45 -25.45
N GLN A 51 25.54 -0.59 -24.66
CA GLN A 51 24.39 -1.44 -24.82
C GLN A 51 23.18 -0.67 -24.29
N SER A 52 22.50 0.03 -25.19
CA SER A 52 21.16 0.53 -24.94
C SER A 52 20.29 -0.67 -24.54
N CYS A 53 19.90 -0.73 -23.26
CA CYS A 53 19.00 -1.77 -22.77
C CYS A 53 17.67 -1.67 -23.52
N SER A 54 17.31 -2.67 -24.33
CA SER A 54 15.97 -2.74 -24.96
C SER A 54 14.94 -3.24 -23.94
N PHE A 55 13.76 -2.63 -23.91
CA PHE A 55 12.64 -2.96 -23.00
C PHE A 55 11.38 -3.41 -23.75
N GLU A 56 11.39 -3.45 -25.09
CA GLU A 56 10.17 -3.63 -25.91
C GLU A 56 9.43 -4.96 -25.66
N ASP A 57 10.14 -6.08 -25.56
CA ASP A 57 9.52 -7.39 -25.30
C ASP A 57 8.94 -7.48 -23.87
N VAL A 58 9.57 -6.78 -22.92
CA VAL A 58 9.14 -6.70 -21.52
C VAL A 58 7.86 -5.86 -21.40
N ASP A 59 7.78 -4.77 -22.16
CA ASP A 59 6.65 -3.84 -22.12
C ASP A 59 5.37 -4.47 -22.69
N GLN A 60 5.46 -5.24 -23.79
CA GLN A 60 4.31 -5.97 -24.36
C GLN A 60 3.80 -7.09 -23.43
N LEU A 61 4.71 -7.87 -22.86
CA LEU A 61 4.35 -8.90 -21.88
C LEU A 61 3.69 -8.27 -20.65
N MET A 62 4.25 -7.17 -20.15
CA MET A 62 3.73 -6.47 -18.98
C MET A 62 2.33 -5.89 -19.22
N TYR A 63 2.09 -5.31 -20.40
CA TYR A 63 0.80 -4.76 -20.77
C TYR A 63 -0.30 -5.83 -20.74
N THR A 64 -0.03 -7.00 -21.34
CA THR A 64 -0.98 -8.13 -21.36
C THR A 64 -1.23 -8.68 -19.96
N LEU A 65 -0.19 -8.81 -19.13
CA LEU A 65 -0.32 -9.26 -17.74
C LEU A 65 -1.09 -8.25 -16.87
N GLN A 66 -0.83 -6.96 -17.02
CA GLN A 66 -1.56 -5.90 -16.33
C GLN A 66 -3.05 -5.95 -16.66
N LEU A 67 -3.41 -6.11 -17.94
CA LEU A 67 -4.80 -6.29 -18.37
C LEU A 67 -5.43 -7.54 -17.74
N ALA A 68 -4.75 -8.69 -17.84
CA ALA A 68 -5.24 -9.97 -17.36
C ALA A 68 -5.48 -10.00 -15.83
N VAL A 69 -4.70 -9.23 -15.05
CA VAL A 69 -4.83 -9.17 -13.59
C VAL A 69 -5.75 -8.03 -13.14
N HIS A 70 -5.61 -6.83 -13.70
CA HIS A 70 -6.35 -5.66 -13.21
C HIS A 70 -7.83 -5.69 -13.60
N ILE A 71 -8.22 -6.22 -14.77
CA ILE A 71 -9.65 -6.28 -15.17
C ILE A 71 -10.45 -7.18 -14.20
N PRO A 72 -10.05 -8.45 -13.93
CA PRO A 72 -10.75 -9.28 -12.96
C PRO A 72 -10.71 -8.69 -11.55
N THR A 73 -9.56 -8.13 -11.15
CA THR A 73 -9.41 -7.47 -9.84
C THR A 73 -10.36 -6.29 -9.70
N PHE A 74 -10.54 -5.50 -10.76
CA PHE A 74 -11.48 -4.39 -10.77
C PHE A 74 -12.93 -4.86 -10.56
N LEU A 75 -13.38 -5.82 -11.37
CA LEU A 75 -14.75 -6.32 -11.31
C LEU A 75 -15.05 -7.01 -9.98
N LEU A 76 -14.16 -7.89 -9.54
CA LEU A 76 -14.34 -8.65 -8.32
C LEU A 76 -14.17 -7.75 -7.09
N GLY A 77 -13.17 -6.89 -7.07
CA GLY A 77 -12.91 -5.95 -5.98
C GLY A 77 -14.04 -4.96 -5.80
N LEU A 78 -14.60 -4.42 -6.88
CA LEU A 78 -15.77 -3.54 -6.82
C LEU A 78 -16.98 -4.26 -6.21
N LEU A 79 -17.29 -5.45 -6.71
CA LEU A 79 -18.42 -6.25 -6.23
C LEU A 79 -18.27 -6.61 -4.74
N LEU A 80 -17.14 -7.20 -4.36
CA LEU A 80 -16.90 -7.70 -3.01
C LEU A 80 -16.92 -6.57 -1.98
N ASN A 81 -16.26 -5.44 -2.27
CA ASN A 81 -16.17 -4.33 -1.32
C ASN A 81 -17.48 -3.55 -1.20
N VAL A 82 -18.26 -3.37 -2.27
CA VAL A 82 -19.62 -2.81 -2.18
C VAL A 82 -20.53 -3.72 -1.34
N LEU A 83 -20.47 -5.03 -1.55
CA LEU A 83 -21.23 -5.99 -0.76
C LEU A 83 -20.81 -5.96 0.72
N ALA A 84 -19.52 -5.84 1.00
CA ALA A 84 -18.99 -5.71 2.35
C ALA A 84 -19.54 -4.45 3.04
N ILE A 85 -19.46 -3.28 2.40
CA ILE A 85 -20.01 -2.02 2.94
C ILE A 85 -21.50 -2.18 3.22
N ARG A 86 -22.28 -2.77 2.29
CA ARG A 86 -23.72 -2.99 2.48
C ARG A 86 -24.00 -3.92 3.68
N GLY A 87 -23.23 -4.99 3.81
CA GLY A 87 -23.33 -5.97 4.89
C GLY A 87 -23.01 -5.36 6.26
N PHE A 88 -21.84 -4.75 6.40
CA PHE A 88 -21.39 -4.15 7.66
C PHE A 88 -22.21 -2.90 8.04
N SER A 89 -22.69 -2.12 7.06
CA SER A 89 -23.62 -1.01 7.32
C SER A 89 -24.95 -1.51 7.89
N SER A 90 -25.44 -2.67 7.44
CA SER A 90 -26.62 -3.31 8.02
C SER A 90 -26.38 -3.71 9.48
N PHE A 91 -25.17 -4.19 9.81
CA PHE A 91 -24.80 -4.54 11.19
C PHE A 91 -24.75 -3.30 12.10
N LEU A 92 -24.26 -2.17 11.60
CA LEU A 92 -24.30 -0.89 12.32
C LEU A 92 -25.74 -0.46 12.65
N LYS A 93 -26.67 -0.59 11.68
CA LYS A 93 -28.08 -0.22 11.85
C LYS A 93 -28.82 -1.11 12.84
N ARG A 94 -28.53 -2.42 12.86
CA ARG A 94 -29.26 -3.42 13.68
C ARG A 94 -28.94 -3.41 15.18
N ARG A 95 -28.30 -2.36 15.70
CA ARG A 95 -28.02 -2.12 17.13
C ARG A 95 -27.36 -3.31 17.86
N TRP A 96 -26.43 -4.00 17.20
CA TRP A 96 -25.55 -5.00 17.83
C TRP A 96 -24.31 -4.31 18.40
N PRO A 97 -24.27 -3.91 19.69
CA PRO A 97 -23.22 -3.07 20.24
C PRO A 97 -21.82 -3.70 20.10
N ASP A 98 -21.73 -5.02 20.29
CA ASP A 98 -20.46 -5.78 20.31
C ASP A 98 -19.71 -5.76 18.96
N TYR A 99 -20.42 -5.49 17.85
CA TYR A 99 -19.88 -5.58 16.48
C TYR A 99 -19.76 -4.23 15.76
N LYS A 100 -20.21 -3.14 16.38
CA LYS A 100 -20.17 -1.82 15.75
C LYS A 100 -18.74 -1.36 15.46
N ALA A 101 -17.86 -1.50 16.44
CA ALA A 101 -16.45 -1.16 16.33
C ALA A 101 -15.76 -1.87 15.15
N THR A 102 -15.88 -3.20 15.05
CA THR A 102 -15.29 -3.94 13.93
C THR A 102 -15.95 -3.61 12.60
N SER A 103 -17.26 -3.37 12.58
CA SER A 103 -17.94 -2.96 11.34
C SER A 103 -17.38 -1.64 10.79
N ILE A 104 -16.97 -0.70 11.65
CA ILE A 104 -16.32 0.56 11.23
C ILE A 104 -14.96 0.27 10.57
N TYR A 105 -14.12 -0.58 11.15
CA TYR A 105 -12.85 -0.97 10.52
C TYR A 105 -13.06 -1.65 9.17
N MET A 106 -14.03 -2.57 9.07
CA MET A 106 -14.32 -3.29 7.83
C MET A 106 -14.84 -2.36 6.74
N ILE A 107 -15.68 -1.37 7.09
CA ILE A 107 -16.13 -0.35 6.14
C ILE A 107 -14.95 0.54 5.72
N ASN A 108 -14.08 0.94 6.65
CA ASN A 108 -12.91 1.76 6.34
C ASN A 108 -11.97 1.04 5.37
N LEU A 109 -11.69 -0.24 5.62
CA LEU A 109 -10.89 -1.08 4.73
C LEU A 109 -11.53 -1.16 3.34
N ALA A 110 -12.83 -1.46 3.28
CA ALA A 110 -13.55 -1.54 2.01
C ALA A 110 -13.57 -0.21 1.24
N ILE A 111 -13.55 0.95 1.92
CA ILE A 111 -13.44 2.26 1.25
C ILE A 111 -12.06 2.42 0.61
N PHE A 112 -10.98 2.08 1.31
CA PHE A 112 -9.63 2.10 0.72
C PHE A 112 -9.53 1.14 -0.46
N ASP A 113 -10.07 -0.07 -0.34
CA ASP A 113 -10.07 -1.05 -1.43
C ASP A 113 -10.88 -0.59 -2.64
N LEU A 114 -12.00 0.11 -2.44
CA LEU A 114 -12.76 0.72 -3.53
C LEU A 114 -11.98 1.84 -4.21
N LEU A 115 -11.29 2.69 -3.45
CA LEU A 115 -10.44 3.72 -4.05
C LEU A 115 -9.28 3.12 -4.86
N LEU A 116 -8.68 2.03 -4.38
CA LEU A 116 -7.66 1.28 -5.12
C LEU A 116 -8.23 0.75 -6.43
N VAL A 117 -9.36 0.02 -6.35
CA VAL A 117 -10.03 -0.58 -7.51
C VAL A 117 -10.42 0.48 -8.53
N LEU A 118 -11.02 1.59 -8.10
CA LEU A 118 -11.38 2.71 -8.98
C LEU A 118 -10.15 3.37 -9.62
N SER A 119 -8.97 3.29 -8.99
CA SER A 119 -7.72 3.80 -9.56
C SER A 119 -7.10 2.87 -10.61
N LEU A 120 -7.43 1.57 -10.63
CA LEU A 120 -6.83 0.59 -11.55
C LEU A 120 -7.09 0.89 -13.03
N PRO A 121 -8.32 1.20 -13.50
CA PRO A 121 -8.57 1.56 -14.90
C PRO A 121 -7.76 2.79 -15.33
N PHE A 122 -7.68 3.81 -14.46
CA PHE A 122 -6.88 5.00 -14.74
C PHE A 122 -5.39 4.68 -14.78
N LYS A 123 -4.88 3.84 -13.86
CA LYS A 123 -3.50 3.38 -13.89
C LYS A 123 -3.15 2.71 -15.23
N MET A 124 -4.04 1.85 -15.75
CA MET A 124 -3.82 1.15 -17.02
C MET A 124 -3.80 2.09 -18.24
N VAL A 125 -4.65 3.11 -18.26
CA VAL A 125 -4.70 4.08 -19.37
C VAL A 125 -3.55 5.09 -19.28
N LEU A 126 -3.33 5.64 -18.10
CA LEU A 126 -2.35 6.71 -17.86
C LEU A 126 -0.89 6.21 -17.84
N SER A 127 -0.67 4.90 -17.75
CA SER A 127 0.66 4.31 -17.97
C SER A 127 1.06 4.26 -19.44
N GLN A 128 0.10 4.36 -20.37
CA GLN A 128 0.32 4.25 -21.81
C GLN A 128 0.14 5.59 -22.54
N VAL A 129 -0.76 6.43 -22.04
CA VAL A 129 -1.18 7.68 -22.67
C VAL A 129 -0.80 8.86 -21.79
N ARG A 130 -0.38 9.98 -22.39
CA ARG A 130 -0.26 11.27 -21.68
C ARG A 130 -1.61 11.60 -21.02
N PRO A 131 -1.73 11.70 -19.67
CA PRO A 131 -2.82 12.40 -19.02
C PRO A 131 -3.28 13.68 -19.71
N PRO A 132 -4.58 14.00 -19.66
CA PRO A 132 -5.11 15.27 -20.16
C PRO A 132 -4.52 16.48 -19.40
N VAL A 133 -4.26 16.32 -18.10
CA VAL A 133 -3.62 17.33 -17.24
C VAL A 133 -2.66 16.66 -16.24
N PRO A 134 -1.50 17.27 -15.91
CA PRO A 134 -0.54 16.70 -14.95
C PRO A 134 -1.15 16.45 -13.56
N ALA A 135 -2.02 17.35 -13.09
CA ALA A 135 -2.68 17.23 -11.80
C ALA A 135 -3.56 15.96 -11.68
N PHE A 136 -4.11 15.48 -12.78
CA PHE A 136 -4.92 14.25 -12.79
C PHE A 136 -4.05 13.00 -12.58
N CYS A 137 -2.84 12.98 -13.16
CA CYS A 137 -1.84 11.95 -12.92
C CYS A 137 -1.51 11.83 -11.43
N THR A 138 -1.12 12.96 -10.84
CA THR A 138 -0.74 13.03 -9.43
C THR A 138 -1.92 12.65 -8.53
N LEU A 139 -3.14 13.06 -8.85
CA LEU A 139 -4.32 12.68 -8.08
C LEU A 139 -4.54 11.16 -8.08
N VAL A 140 -4.47 10.51 -9.25
CA VAL A 140 -4.65 9.06 -9.37
C VAL A 140 -3.53 8.30 -8.66
N GLU A 141 -2.28 8.76 -8.75
CA GLU A 141 -1.16 8.19 -7.98
C GLU A 141 -1.35 8.36 -6.47
N CYS A 142 -1.73 9.55 -6.02
CA CYS A 142 -2.03 9.81 -4.61
C CYS A 142 -3.14 8.88 -4.12
N LEU A 143 -4.27 8.77 -4.84
CA LEU A 143 -5.36 7.87 -4.47
C LEU A 143 -4.90 6.41 -4.42
N TYR A 144 -4.08 5.97 -5.38
CA TYR A 144 -3.53 4.62 -5.41
C TYR A 144 -2.69 4.31 -4.15
N PHE A 145 -1.73 5.16 -3.82
CA PHE A 145 -0.85 4.95 -2.66
C PHE A 145 -1.56 5.19 -1.31
N VAL A 146 -2.44 6.19 -1.22
CA VAL A 146 -3.31 6.43 -0.05
C VAL A 146 -4.14 5.19 0.25
N SER A 147 -4.69 4.56 -0.80
CA SER A 147 -5.47 3.34 -0.67
C SER A 147 -4.62 2.17 -0.19
N MET A 148 -3.46 1.95 -0.82
CA MET A 148 -2.53 0.88 -0.45
C MET A 148 -2.11 0.97 1.03
N TYR A 149 -1.57 2.11 1.45
CA TYR A 149 -1.13 2.30 2.84
C TYR A 149 -2.31 2.40 3.81
N GLY A 150 -3.46 2.91 3.36
CA GLY A 150 -4.70 2.94 4.13
C GLY A 150 -5.17 1.55 4.52
N SER A 151 -5.17 0.61 3.55
CA SER A 151 -5.48 -0.80 3.81
C SER A 151 -4.44 -1.44 4.73
N VAL A 152 -3.14 -1.21 4.51
CA VAL A 152 -2.04 -1.71 5.38
C VAL A 152 -2.24 -1.28 6.84
N PHE A 153 -2.42 0.02 7.10
CA PHE A 153 -2.62 0.51 8.46
C PHE A 153 -3.93 0.02 9.06
N THR A 154 -5.01 -0.04 8.27
CA THR A 154 -6.30 -0.57 8.77
C THR A 154 -6.18 -2.03 9.21
N ILE A 155 -5.53 -2.88 8.41
CA ILE A 155 -5.29 -4.30 8.75
C ILE A 155 -4.39 -4.41 9.99
N CYS A 156 -3.37 -3.56 10.11
CA CYS A 156 -2.51 -3.46 11.29
C CYS A 156 -3.31 -3.18 12.56
N PHE A 157 -4.18 -2.16 12.53
CA PHE A 157 -5.03 -1.81 13.67
C PHE A 157 -6.07 -2.89 13.97
N ILE A 158 -6.63 -3.57 12.96
CA ILE A 158 -7.52 -4.73 13.17
C ILE A 158 -6.79 -5.84 13.93
N SER A 159 -5.54 -6.14 13.57
CA SER A 159 -4.77 -7.20 14.24
C SER A 159 -4.36 -6.82 15.66
N LEU A 160 -4.06 -5.54 15.89
CA LEU A 160 -3.83 -5.00 17.23
C LEU A 160 -5.10 -5.09 18.09
N ASP A 161 -6.25 -4.66 17.57
CA ASP A 161 -7.56 -4.77 18.24
C ASP A 161 -7.86 -6.22 18.63
N ARG A 162 -7.65 -7.16 17.71
CA ARG A 162 -7.81 -8.60 17.98
C ARG A 162 -6.87 -9.10 19.08
N TYR A 163 -5.59 -8.74 19.03
CA TYR A 163 -4.63 -9.12 20.06
C TYR A 163 -5.05 -8.60 21.43
N LEU A 164 -5.40 -7.32 21.52
CA LEU A 164 -5.87 -6.70 22.75
C LEU A 164 -7.14 -7.39 23.26
N ALA A 165 -8.08 -7.76 22.39
CA ALA A 165 -9.33 -8.42 22.77
C ALA A 165 -9.08 -9.80 23.40
N ILE A 166 -8.10 -10.55 22.87
CA ILE A 166 -7.75 -11.88 23.38
C ILE A 166 -6.97 -11.76 24.70
N ARG A 167 -6.01 -10.83 24.78
CA ARG A 167 -5.11 -10.68 25.93
C ARG A 167 -5.74 -9.95 27.12
N TYR A 168 -6.51 -8.88 26.85
CA TYR A 168 -7.05 -7.96 27.85
C TYR A 168 -8.55 -7.67 27.61
N PRO A 169 -9.44 -8.68 27.77
CA PRO A 169 -10.86 -8.56 27.41
C PRO A 169 -11.59 -7.44 28.16
N PHE A 170 -11.29 -7.22 29.44
CA PHE A 170 -11.89 -6.17 30.26
C PHE A 170 -11.46 -4.75 29.82
N LEU A 171 -10.19 -4.58 29.45
CA LEU A 171 -9.68 -3.31 28.94
C LEU A 171 -10.27 -2.98 27.56
N VAL A 172 -10.37 -3.98 26.69
CA VAL A 172 -10.94 -3.80 25.35
C VAL A 172 -12.41 -3.47 25.36
N SER A 173 -13.20 -4.01 26.30
CA SER A 173 -14.61 -3.60 26.44
C SER A 173 -14.77 -2.08 26.59
N HIS A 174 -13.83 -1.42 27.29
CA HIS A 174 -13.82 0.04 27.46
C HIS A 174 -13.14 0.80 26.29
N LEU A 175 -12.16 0.19 25.63
CA LEU A 175 -11.44 0.81 24.49
C LEU A 175 -12.20 0.72 23.17
N ARG A 176 -13.01 -0.33 22.97
CA ARG A 176 -13.73 -0.63 21.73
C ARG A 176 -15.03 0.17 21.59
N SER A 177 -14.98 1.45 21.94
CA SER A 177 -16.06 2.39 21.69
C SER A 177 -16.08 2.77 20.19
N PRO A 178 -17.25 2.76 19.53
CA PRO A 178 -17.37 3.14 18.12
C PRO A 178 -16.74 4.51 17.79
N GLY A 179 -16.84 5.48 18.71
CA GLY A 179 -16.25 6.81 18.52
C GLY A 179 -14.72 6.80 18.51
N LYS A 180 -14.10 5.96 19.36
CA LYS A 180 -12.63 5.80 19.40
C LYS A 180 -12.12 5.13 18.13
N ILE A 181 -12.81 4.08 17.66
CA ILE A 181 -12.47 3.39 16.42
C ILE A 181 -12.62 4.32 15.21
N PHE A 182 -13.69 5.10 15.15
CA PHE A 182 -13.86 6.11 14.11
C PHE A 182 -12.71 7.14 14.13
N GLY A 183 -12.31 7.61 15.32
CA GLY A 183 -11.14 8.46 15.50
C GLY A 183 -9.86 7.85 14.94
N ILE A 184 -9.60 6.56 15.22
CA ILE A 184 -8.46 5.82 14.65
C ILE A 184 -8.52 5.82 13.12
N CYS A 185 -9.68 5.53 12.52
CA CYS A 185 -9.84 5.58 11.06
C CYS A 185 -9.51 6.98 10.51
N CYS A 186 -10.02 8.05 11.13
CA CYS A 186 -9.68 9.43 10.74
C CYS A 186 -8.17 9.72 10.86
N THR A 187 -7.50 9.21 11.90
CA THR A 187 -6.06 9.32 12.04
C THR A 187 -5.33 8.59 10.91
N ILE A 188 -5.76 7.38 10.55
CA ILE A 188 -5.19 6.64 9.41
C ILE A 188 -5.29 7.49 8.14
N TRP A 189 -6.47 8.05 7.84
CA TRP A 189 -6.67 8.94 6.70
C TRP A 189 -5.69 10.13 6.71
N GLY A 190 -5.58 10.84 7.82
CA GLY A 190 -4.64 11.95 7.95
C GLY A 190 -3.19 11.53 7.71
N LEU A 191 -2.78 10.39 8.28
CA LEU A 191 -1.43 9.85 8.12
C LEU A 191 -1.11 9.47 6.67
N VAL A 192 -2.02 8.78 5.97
CA VAL A 192 -1.76 8.35 4.59
C VAL A 192 -1.79 9.52 3.60
N TRP A 193 -2.65 10.52 3.83
CA TRP A 193 -2.62 11.75 3.04
C TRP A 193 -1.35 12.56 3.29
N ALA A 194 -0.92 12.70 4.55
CA ALA A 194 0.36 13.35 4.86
C ALA A 194 1.55 12.57 4.25
N GLY A 195 1.52 11.24 4.31
CA GLY A 195 2.53 10.36 3.71
C GLY A 195 2.55 10.41 2.19
N SER A 196 1.46 10.81 1.53
CA SER A 196 1.38 11.00 0.07
C SER A 196 1.98 12.34 -0.40
N ILE A 197 2.36 13.26 0.49
CA ILE A 197 2.91 14.57 0.10
C ILE A 197 4.14 14.46 -0.84
N PRO A 198 5.09 13.54 -0.65
CA PRO A 198 6.21 13.39 -1.58
C PRO A 198 5.80 13.06 -3.01
N ILE A 199 4.61 12.47 -3.23
CA ILE A 199 4.06 12.10 -4.55
C ILE A 199 3.89 13.34 -5.44
N TYR A 200 3.56 14.49 -4.86
CA TYR A 200 3.46 15.75 -5.61
C TYR A 200 4.81 16.18 -6.22
N SER A 201 5.94 15.68 -5.70
CA SER A 201 7.28 15.94 -6.21
C SER A 201 7.77 14.85 -7.18
N PHE A 202 6.96 13.83 -7.50
CA PHE A 202 7.40 12.68 -8.31
C PHE A 202 7.69 13.04 -9.77
N HIS A 203 7.12 14.12 -10.30
CA HIS A 203 7.15 14.39 -11.75
C HIS A 203 8.02 15.56 -12.21
N GLY A 204 8.59 16.38 -11.31
CA GLY A 204 9.56 17.43 -11.64
C GLY A 204 9.19 18.33 -12.85
N GLU A 205 10.17 19.02 -13.43
CA GLU A 205 10.03 19.72 -14.74
C GLU A 205 10.40 18.78 -15.90
N VAL A 206 9.78 17.61 -16.01
CA VAL A 206 10.14 16.62 -17.04
C VAL A 206 9.19 16.73 -18.25
N GLU A 207 9.75 16.96 -19.45
CA GLU A 207 8.97 17.22 -20.69
C GLU A 207 8.11 16.04 -21.18
N LYS A 208 8.45 14.80 -20.77
CA LYS A 208 7.69 13.57 -21.05
C LYS A 208 7.15 12.98 -19.74
N TYR A 209 5.88 13.25 -19.43
CA TYR A 209 5.18 12.64 -18.31
C TYR A 209 4.47 11.34 -18.72
N THR A 210 4.76 10.25 -18.02
CA THR A 210 3.96 9.02 -18.03
C THR A 210 3.67 8.65 -16.58
N CYS A 211 2.40 8.45 -16.22
CA CYS A 211 2.04 8.16 -14.83
C CYS A 211 2.54 6.79 -14.44
N PHE A 212 2.89 6.62 -13.16
CA PHE A 212 3.38 5.37 -12.58
C PHE A 212 4.68 4.84 -13.21
N HIS A 213 5.30 5.59 -14.12
CA HIS A 213 6.58 5.26 -14.75
C HIS A 213 7.55 6.42 -14.59
N ASN A 214 8.83 6.08 -14.38
CA ASN A 214 9.92 7.04 -14.34
C ASN A 214 9.79 8.17 -13.30
N MET A 215 9.44 7.81 -12.05
CA MET A 215 9.47 8.73 -10.91
C MET A 215 10.83 9.44 -10.77
N SER A 216 10.81 10.70 -10.36
CA SER A 216 12.00 11.54 -10.21
C SER A 216 13.04 10.93 -9.26
N ASP A 217 14.31 11.25 -9.47
CA ASP A 217 15.40 10.77 -8.61
C ASP A 217 15.26 11.29 -7.16
N GLY A 218 14.55 12.41 -6.96
CA GLY A 218 14.21 12.93 -5.64
C GLY A 218 13.32 11.99 -4.82
N THR A 219 12.39 11.29 -5.47
CA THR A 219 11.54 10.24 -4.87
C THR A 219 12.38 9.08 -4.33
N TRP A 220 13.43 8.72 -5.04
CA TRP A 220 14.35 7.64 -4.70
C TRP A 220 15.48 8.09 -3.77
N SER A 221 15.42 9.33 -3.25
CA SER A 221 16.36 9.78 -2.23
C SER A 221 16.15 9.01 -0.93
N ALA A 222 17.25 8.67 -0.25
CA ALA A 222 17.21 7.97 1.03
C ALA A 222 16.31 8.66 2.07
N LYS A 223 16.23 10.00 2.03
CA LYS A 223 15.42 10.81 2.96
C LYS A 223 13.92 10.56 2.83
N VAL A 224 13.44 10.24 1.62
CA VAL A 224 12.02 9.95 1.35
C VAL A 224 11.76 8.44 1.42
N PHE A 225 12.67 7.65 0.85
CA PHE A 225 12.52 6.20 0.76
C PHE A 225 12.48 5.50 2.13
N PHE A 226 13.45 5.76 3.01
CA PHE A 226 13.54 5.02 4.28
C PHE A 226 12.34 5.26 5.22
N PRO A 227 11.83 6.48 5.41
CA PRO A 227 10.62 6.68 6.20
C PRO A 227 9.41 5.94 5.62
N LEU A 228 9.21 5.96 4.30
CA LEU A 228 8.11 5.24 3.66
C LEU A 228 8.23 3.73 3.85
N GLU A 229 9.43 3.17 3.69
CA GLU A 229 9.66 1.75 3.87
C GLU A 229 9.50 1.31 5.34
N VAL A 230 10.07 2.09 6.27
CA VAL A 230 10.02 1.78 7.71
C VAL A 230 8.60 1.94 8.26
N PHE A 231 7.98 3.11 8.07
CA PHE A 231 6.67 3.39 8.65
C PHE A 231 5.52 2.81 7.81
N GLY A 232 5.67 2.73 6.49
CA GLY A 232 4.66 2.20 5.59
C GLY A 232 4.62 0.67 5.53
N PHE A 233 5.72 -0.03 5.85
CA PHE A 233 5.77 -1.50 5.75
C PHE A 233 6.42 -2.21 6.93
N LEU A 234 7.69 -1.91 7.27
CA LEU A 234 8.42 -2.70 8.27
C LEU A 234 7.78 -2.63 9.66
N LEU A 235 7.33 -1.44 10.08
CA LEU A 235 6.62 -1.25 11.33
C LEU A 235 5.26 -1.98 11.33
N PRO A 236 4.37 -1.80 10.33
CA PRO A 236 3.16 -2.61 10.19
C PRO A 236 3.42 -4.12 10.21
N LEU A 237 4.43 -4.60 9.48
CA LEU A 237 4.81 -6.01 9.45
C LEU A 237 5.23 -6.52 10.83
N ALA A 238 6.05 -5.77 11.55
CA ALA A 238 6.49 -6.13 12.89
C ALA A 238 5.32 -6.17 13.88
N VAL A 239 4.44 -5.17 13.86
CA VAL A 239 3.24 -5.12 14.73
C VAL A 239 2.29 -6.28 14.39
N MET A 240 2.00 -6.50 13.11
CA MET A 240 1.16 -7.60 12.63
C MET A 240 1.72 -8.97 13.04
N GLY A 241 3.02 -9.18 12.83
CA GLY A 241 3.72 -10.42 13.17
C GLY A 241 3.71 -10.69 14.67
N PHE A 242 4.01 -9.66 15.47
CA PHE A 242 3.96 -9.74 16.94
C PHE A 242 2.55 -10.04 17.44
N CYS A 243 1.56 -9.25 17.03
CA CYS A 243 0.17 -9.40 17.45
C CYS A 243 -0.37 -10.80 17.09
N SER A 244 -0.08 -11.26 15.87
CA SER A 244 -0.51 -12.58 15.40
C SER A 244 0.14 -13.69 16.19
N SER A 245 1.46 -13.62 16.39
CA SER A 245 2.23 -14.63 17.14
C SER A 245 1.72 -14.73 18.58
N CYS A 246 1.64 -13.61 19.29
CA CYS A 246 1.15 -13.59 20.67
C CYS A 246 -0.30 -14.08 20.79
N SER A 247 -1.18 -13.68 19.87
CA SER A 247 -2.58 -14.13 19.86
C SER A 247 -2.68 -15.64 19.67
N ILE A 248 -1.94 -16.20 18.71
CA ILE A 248 -1.91 -17.64 18.44
C ILE A 248 -1.35 -18.41 19.63
N HIS A 249 -0.24 -17.94 20.23
CA HIS A 249 0.34 -18.55 21.42
C HIS A 249 -0.64 -18.57 22.60
N LEU A 250 -1.34 -17.45 22.84
CA LEU A 250 -2.30 -17.34 23.94
C LEU A 250 -3.52 -18.24 23.72
N LEU A 251 -4.07 -18.28 22.50
CA LEU A 251 -5.18 -19.16 22.15
C LEU A 251 -4.79 -20.63 22.27
N ARG A 252 -3.59 -21.01 21.83
CA ARG A 252 -3.08 -22.39 21.98
C ARG A 252 -2.88 -22.78 23.44
N ARG A 253 -2.46 -21.86 24.32
CA ARG A 253 -2.33 -22.13 25.75
C ARG A 253 -3.68 -22.30 26.45
N ARG A 254 -4.72 -21.60 25.99
CA ARG A 254 -6.10 -21.74 26.50
C ARG A 254 -6.78 -23.04 26.07
N ARG A 255 -6.22 -23.76 25.07
CA ARG A 255 -6.69 -25.07 24.62
C ARG A 255 -6.96 -26.03 25.77
N ASP A 256 -6.10 -26.00 26.79
CA ASP A 256 -6.14 -26.98 27.86
C ASP A 256 -7.24 -26.68 28.91
N TYR A 257 -7.95 -25.54 28.82
CA TYR A 257 -8.88 -25.05 29.86
C TYR A 257 -10.33 -24.83 29.40
N THR A 258 -10.67 -24.87 28.11
CA THR A 258 -12.02 -24.49 27.63
C THR A 258 -12.61 -25.47 26.60
N GLN A 259 -13.92 -25.72 26.70
CA GLN A 259 -14.70 -26.65 25.85
C GLN A 259 -14.93 -26.14 24.39
N ASP A 260 -14.53 -24.90 24.08
CA ASP A 260 -14.79 -24.21 22.80
C ASP A 260 -13.60 -24.23 21.79
N TRP A 261 -12.88 -25.36 21.69
CA TRP A 261 -11.70 -25.48 20.82
C TRP A 261 -11.98 -25.20 19.33
N VAL A 262 -13.19 -25.51 18.86
CA VAL A 262 -13.61 -25.26 17.46
C VAL A 262 -13.60 -23.76 17.14
N GLN A 263 -14.08 -22.92 18.05
CA GLN A 263 -14.12 -21.47 17.87
C GLN A 263 -12.71 -20.86 17.96
N GLN A 264 -11.88 -21.35 18.88
CA GLN A 264 -10.47 -20.94 19.00
C GLN A 264 -9.67 -21.28 17.73
N ARG A 265 -9.84 -22.48 17.18
CA ARG A 265 -9.18 -22.89 15.94
C ARG A 265 -9.61 -22.03 14.75
N ALA A 266 -10.88 -21.67 14.67
CA ALA A 266 -11.38 -20.76 13.63
C ALA A 266 -10.73 -19.37 13.76
N CYS A 267 -10.61 -18.84 14.99
CA CYS A 267 -9.94 -17.57 15.27
C CYS A 267 -8.44 -17.61 14.89
N ILE A 268 -7.71 -18.65 15.32
CA ILE A 268 -6.29 -18.85 14.95
C ILE A 268 -6.13 -18.87 13.43
N ARG A 269 -6.98 -19.62 12.72
CA ARG A 269 -6.93 -19.70 11.26
C ARG A 269 -7.20 -18.35 10.60
N SER A 270 -8.14 -17.57 11.14
CA SER A 270 -8.43 -16.22 10.64
C SER A 270 -7.23 -15.29 10.82
N ILE A 271 -6.61 -15.28 12.01
CA ILE A 271 -5.42 -14.46 12.30
C ILE A 271 -4.26 -14.84 11.38
N ALA A 272 -3.99 -16.15 11.24
CA ALA A 272 -2.93 -16.65 10.37
C ALA A 272 -3.19 -16.33 8.90
N ALA A 273 -4.44 -16.44 8.43
CA ALA A 273 -4.81 -16.10 7.07
C ALA A 273 -4.63 -14.60 6.79
N SER A 274 -5.07 -13.72 7.70
CA SER A 274 -4.90 -12.27 7.56
C SER A 274 -3.41 -11.87 7.51
N LEU A 275 -2.56 -12.47 8.36
CA LEU A 275 -1.11 -12.25 8.29
C LEU A 275 -0.51 -12.77 6.98
N ALA A 276 -0.92 -13.95 6.52
CA ALA A 276 -0.42 -14.54 5.29
C ALA A 276 -0.79 -13.68 4.07
N VAL A 277 -2.04 -13.22 3.98
CA VAL A 277 -2.49 -12.29 2.92
C VAL A 277 -1.66 -11.02 2.94
N PHE A 278 -1.47 -10.39 4.10
CA PHE A 278 -0.63 -9.20 4.23
C PHE A 278 0.81 -9.44 3.72
N VAL A 279 1.47 -10.49 4.19
CA VAL A 279 2.87 -10.78 3.81
C VAL A 279 2.96 -11.09 2.32
N VAL A 280 2.10 -11.96 1.80
CA VAL A 280 2.12 -12.38 0.41
C VAL A 280 1.84 -11.21 -0.52
N SER A 281 0.91 -10.31 -0.17
CA SER A 281 0.56 -9.17 -1.01
C SER A 281 1.56 -8.01 -0.95
N PHE A 282 2.10 -7.67 0.22
CA PHE A 282 2.89 -6.44 0.39
C PHE A 282 4.41 -6.68 0.42
N LEU A 283 4.91 -7.80 0.95
CA LEU A 283 6.35 -8.06 1.01
C LEU A 283 7.03 -8.04 -0.37
N PRO A 284 6.47 -8.64 -1.44
CA PRO A 284 7.10 -8.60 -2.75
C PRO A 284 7.24 -7.18 -3.30
N VAL A 285 6.24 -6.32 -3.08
CA VAL A 285 6.27 -4.91 -3.55
C VAL A 285 7.34 -4.12 -2.82
N HIS A 286 7.39 -4.22 -1.51
CA HIS A 286 8.36 -3.49 -0.70
C HIS A 286 9.80 -3.98 -0.96
N LEU A 287 9.98 -5.28 -1.15
CA LEU A 287 11.26 -5.82 -1.64
C LEU A 287 11.61 -5.26 -3.03
N ALA A 288 10.66 -5.18 -3.94
CA ALA A 288 10.90 -4.62 -5.27
C ALA A 288 11.22 -3.13 -5.22
N PHE A 289 10.56 -2.34 -4.36
CA PHE A 289 10.90 -0.95 -4.12
C PHE A 289 12.33 -0.81 -3.58
N PHE A 290 12.74 -1.65 -2.63
CA PHE A 290 14.11 -1.66 -2.14
C PHE A 290 15.14 -1.98 -3.23
N LEU A 291 14.89 -3.00 -4.06
CA LEU A 291 15.76 -3.33 -5.18
C LEU A 291 15.83 -2.19 -6.21
N GLN A 292 14.70 -1.55 -6.50
CA GLN A 292 14.64 -0.41 -7.41
C GLN A 292 15.37 0.81 -6.85
N PHE A 293 15.31 1.04 -5.53
CA PHE A 293 16.11 2.05 -4.84
C PHE A 293 17.62 1.80 -5.03
N LEU A 294 18.08 0.56 -4.91
CA LEU A 294 19.49 0.20 -5.15
C LEU A 294 19.92 0.44 -6.61
N VAL A 295 19.05 0.15 -7.57
CA VAL A 295 19.28 0.46 -9.00
C VAL A 295 19.42 1.96 -9.22
N ARG A 296 18.48 2.75 -8.69
CA ARG A 296 18.43 4.21 -8.89
C ARG A 296 19.58 4.95 -8.21
N ASN A 297 20.08 4.45 -7.09
CA ASN A 297 21.23 5.02 -6.38
C ASN A 297 22.59 4.47 -6.86
N GLY A 298 22.63 3.71 -7.96
CA GLY A 298 23.87 3.29 -8.60
C GLY A 298 24.55 2.06 -7.98
N PHE A 299 23.96 1.41 -6.97
CA PHE A 299 24.50 0.16 -6.40
C PHE A 299 24.38 -1.02 -7.36
N ILE A 300 23.38 -1.00 -8.25
CA ILE A 300 23.16 -2.03 -9.29
C ILE A 300 23.29 -1.39 -10.68
N VAL A 301 24.39 -1.73 -11.37
CA VAL A 301 24.74 -1.15 -12.68
C VAL A 301 24.45 -2.07 -13.87
N GLN A 302 24.31 -3.38 -13.64
CA GLN A 302 24.14 -4.38 -14.70
C GLN A 302 22.79 -4.24 -15.41
N CYS A 303 22.81 -4.10 -16.74
CA CYS A 303 21.60 -3.89 -17.58
C CYS A 303 20.53 -4.96 -17.36
N ARG A 304 20.91 -6.24 -17.40
CA ARG A 304 19.99 -7.38 -17.18
C ARG A 304 19.37 -7.36 -15.78
N ALA A 305 20.13 -6.99 -14.75
CA ALA A 305 19.61 -6.87 -13.40
C ALA A 305 18.57 -5.74 -13.30
N ARG A 306 18.83 -4.58 -13.93
CA ARG A 306 17.88 -3.46 -13.97
C ARG A 306 16.56 -3.84 -14.66
N GLN A 307 16.63 -4.54 -15.79
CA GLN A 307 15.45 -5.05 -16.51
C GLN A 307 14.63 -6.00 -15.63
N ASN A 308 15.28 -6.99 -15.01
CA ASN A 308 14.62 -7.96 -14.14
C ASN A 308 13.99 -7.31 -12.92
N ILE A 309 14.65 -6.32 -12.30
CA ILE A 309 14.12 -5.59 -11.14
C ILE A 309 12.90 -4.74 -11.53
N SER A 310 12.96 -4.06 -12.67
CA SER A 310 11.81 -3.29 -13.19
C SER A 310 10.61 -4.19 -13.48
N LEU A 311 10.84 -5.35 -14.11
CA LEU A 311 9.81 -6.36 -14.34
C LEU A 311 9.25 -6.91 -13.01
N PHE A 312 10.11 -7.23 -12.06
CA PHE A 312 9.70 -7.72 -10.74
C PHE A 312 8.84 -6.69 -9.99
N LEU A 313 9.20 -5.41 -10.04
CA LEU A 313 8.41 -4.33 -9.43
C LEU A 313 7.01 -4.24 -10.00
N GLN A 314 6.88 -4.29 -11.33
CA GLN A 314 5.56 -4.23 -11.99
C GLN A 314 4.71 -5.46 -11.65
N LEU A 315 5.30 -6.67 -11.66
CA LEU A 315 4.61 -7.89 -11.27
C LEU A 315 4.16 -7.86 -9.80
N ALA A 316 5.04 -7.40 -8.91
CA ALA A 316 4.74 -7.28 -7.50
C ALA A 316 3.59 -6.28 -7.27
N LEU A 317 3.59 -5.13 -7.95
CA LEU A 317 2.51 -4.14 -7.87
C LEU A 317 1.17 -4.72 -8.36
N CYS A 318 1.16 -5.44 -9.48
CA CYS A 318 -0.03 -6.14 -9.96
C CYS A 318 -0.56 -7.14 -8.93
N PHE A 319 0.33 -7.93 -8.34
CA PHE A 319 -0.03 -8.92 -7.34
C PHE A 319 -0.56 -8.29 -6.04
N SER A 320 0.05 -7.20 -5.58
CA SER A 320 -0.42 -6.44 -4.42
C SER A 320 -1.81 -5.87 -4.64
N ASN A 321 -2.19 -5.50 -5.86
CA ASN A 321 -3.54 -5.00 -6.15
C ASN A 321 -4.61 -6.07 -5.92
N VAL A 322 -4.27 -7.36 -6.04
CA VAL A 322 -5.21 -8.46 -5.75
C VAL A 322 -5.60 -8.51 -4.27
N ASN A 323 -4.84 -7.86 -3.38
CA ASN A 323 -5.14 -7.81 -1.94
C ASN A 323 -6.58 -7.34 -1.66
N CYS A 324 -7.08 -6.34 -2.40
CA CYS A 324 -8.43 -5.81 -2.21
C CYS A 324 -9.54 -6.86 -2.42
N CYS A 325 -9.25 -7.94 -3.15
CA CYS A 325 -10.14 -9.08 -3.32
C CYS A 325 -9.94 -10.12 -2.21
N LEU A 326 -8.71 -10.29 -1.71
CA LEU A 326 -8.36 -11.22 -0.64
C LEU A 326 -8.93 -10.77 0.73
N ASP A 327 -9.22 -9.48 0.90
CA ASP A 327 -9.89 -8.96 2.09
C ASP A 327 -11.28 -9.57 2.35
N VAL A 328 -11.87 -10.26 1.36
CA VAL A 328 -13.06 -11.11 1.55
C VAL A 328 -12.86 -12.19 2.62
N PHE A 329 -11.64 -12.71 2.81
CA PHE A 329 -11.35 -13.66 3.86
C PHE A 329 -11.47 -13.02 5.25
N CYS A 330 -11.07 -11.76 5.38
CA CYS A 330 -11.25 -10.95 6.59
C CYS A 330 -12.74 -10.71 6.83
N TYR A 331 -13.48 -10.27 5.81
CA TYR A 331 -14.93 -10.02 5.91
C TYR A 331 -15.71 -11.27 6.30
N TYR A 332 -15.46 -12.39 5.62
CA TYR A 332 -16.10 -13.67 5.89
C TYR A 332 -15.83 -14.15 7.32
N SER A 333 -14.60 -14.00 7.81
CA SER A 333 -14.22 -14.41 9.16
C SER A 333 -15.01 -13.65 10.22
N VAL A 334 -15.17 -12.33 10.06
CA VAL A 334 -15.97 -11.48 10.97
C VAL A 334 -17.46 -11.83 10.90
N ILE A 335 -18.01 -12.03 9.70
CA ILE A 335 -19.41 -12.40 9.53
C ILE A 335 -19.68 -13.77 10.15
N LYS A 336 -18.75 -14.72 10.02
CA LYS A 336 -18.86 -16.04 10.64
C LYS A 336 -18.82 -15.94 12.17
N GLU A 337 -17.89 -15.17 12.72
CA GLU A 337 -17.79 -14.89 14.16
C GLU A 337 -19.12 -14.33 14.69
N PHE A 338 -19.67 -13.33 14.00
CA PHE A 338 -21.00 -12.78 14.30
C PHE A 338 -22.12 -13.82 14.28
N ARG A 339 -22.18 -14.67 13.26
CA ARG A 339 -23.23 -15.70 13.15
C ARG A 339 -23.13 -16.74 14.26
N MET A 340 -21.92 -17.11 14.68
CA MET A 340 -21.71 -18.06 15.77
C MET A 340 -22.18 -17.45 17.10
N ASP A 341 -21.82 -16.20 17.39
CA ASP A 341 -22.24 -15.52 18.62
C ASP A 341 -23.76 -15.31 18.70
N VAL A 342 -24.40 -14.93 17.59
CA VAL A 342 -25.87 -14.80 17.54
C VAL A 342 -26.56 -16.14 17.75
N SER A 343 -26.00 -17.23 17.20
CA SER A 343 -26.55 -18.57 17.38
C SER A 343 -26.40 -19.06 18.82
N ALA A 344 -25.28 -18.75 19.47
CA ALA A 344 -25.05 -19.09 20.89
C ALA A 344 -25.96 -18.30 21.85
N ARG A 345 -26.35 -17.07 21.50
CA ARG A 345 -27.25 -16.23 22.31
C ARG A 345 -28.73 -16.46 22.06
N ARG A 346 -29.13 -17.27 21.07
CA ARG A 346 -30.53 -17.67 20.90
C ARG A 346 -30.88 -18.68 22.00
N PRO A 347 -31.82 -18.38 22.90
CA PRO A 347 -32.32 -19.40 23.82
C PRO A 347 -32.92 -20.54 22.99
N SER A 348 -32.50 -21.77 23.28
CA SER A 348 -33.15 -22.98 22.75
C SER A 348 -34.64 -22.89 23.09
N ARG A 349 -35.48 -22.82 22.06
CA ARG A 349 -36.96 -22.74 22.17
C ARG A 349 -37.61 -24.00 22.79
N VAL A 350 -36.81 -24.89 23.35
CA VAL A 350 -37.21 -26.22 23.88
C VAL A 350 -37.60 -26.16 25.36
N GLN A 351 -37.35 -25.05 26.07
CA GLN A 351 -37.61 -24.95 27.51
C GLN A 351 -38.82 -24.08 27.88
N LEU A 352 -39.76 -23.88 26.95
CA LEU A 352 -41.03 -23.19 27.21
C LEU A 352 -42.27 -24.09 27.13
N ASP A 353 -42.11 -25.40 26.87
CA ASP A 353 -43.24 -26.35 26.83
C ASP A 353 -43.33 -27.25 28.09
N THR A 354 -42.34 -27.21 28.98
CA THR A 354 -42.37 -28.01 30.23
C THR A 354 -42.99 -27.27 31.42
N VAL A 355 -43.24 -25.96 31.31
CA VAL A 355 -43.87 -25.17 32.39
C VAL A 355 -45.39 -25.09 32.22
N THR A 356 -45.91 -25.28 31.01
CA THR A 356 -47.35 -25.15 30.71
C THR A 356 -48.16 -26.44 30.87
N THR A 357 -47.53 -27.55 31.28
CA THR A 357 -48.20 -28.85 31.53
C THR A 357 -48.29 -29.23 33.01
N ARG A 358 -47.95 -28.31 33.93
CA ARG A 358 -48.17 -28.45 35.39
C ARG A 358 -48.89 -27.23 36.00
N GLY A 359 -49.90 -26.72 35.29
CA GLY A 359 -50.84 -25.72 35.80
C GLY A 359 -52.20 -26.34 36.03
#